data_AF-A0A929Y1F7-F1
#
_entry.id   AF-A0A929Y1F7-F1
#
_cell.length_a   1.000
_cell.length_b   1.000
_cell.length_c   1.000
_cell.angle_alpha   90.00
_cell.angle_beta   90.00
_cell.angle_gamma   90.00
#
_symmetry.space_group_name_H-M   'P 1'
#
loop_
_entity.id
_entity.type
_entity.pdbx_description
1 polymer ?
#
loop_
_entity_poly.entity_id
_entity_poly.type
_entity_poly.pdbx_seq_one_letter_code
_entity_poly.pdbx_strand_id
1 'polypeptide(L)'
;DDILRAKQQFKQINRVMENLEYGEESYRFGIDKSKDRELGMFYDIIMDKDNMQIDRDNEMLMLIAESNKSEVFESQIDDFMQRIMIDVEEHARQNLSGQKSGAKSMGMYVDYRTYLDYDIIVKNCVTGNEVGLSKVNAEGSGGENQAPFYVAICASLLQIYEQSKEGSIRLILLDEAFNNMTSDRIEPMMNMFKKLNLQLVLIATAEKATAILPYCDITYSIVKSGNRNAIGVFERIEDGLH
;
A
#
# COMPACT_ATOMS: atom_id res chain seq x y z
N ASP A 1 7.53 -15.37 -11.28
CA ASP A 1 8.00 -14.00 -11.61
C ASP A 1 7.19 -12.86 -11.00
N ASP A 2 5.86 -12.85 -11.09
CA ASP A 2 5.06 -11.69 -10.64
C ASP A 2 5.17 -11.37 -9.14
N ILE A 3 5.22 -12.38 -8.28
CA ILE A 3 5.45 -12.21 -6.84
C ILE A 3 6.80 -11.53 -6.55
N LEU A 4 7.85 -11.89 -7.29
CA LEU A 4 9.17 -11.29 -7.14
C LEU A 4 9.17 -9.83 -7.60
N ARG A 5 8.50 -9.53 -8.71
CA ARG A 5 8.32 -8.16 -9.21
C ARG A 5 7.55 -7.30 -8.21
N ALA A 6 6.46 -7.83 -7.64
CA ALA A 6 5.69 -7.14 -6.61
C ALA A 6 6.57 -6.82 -5.39
N LYS A 7 7.31 -7.80 -4.85
CA LYS A 7 8.24 -7.57 -3.74
C LYS A 7 9.29 -6.50 -4.05
N GLN A 8 9.82 -6.46 -5.27
CA GLN A 8 10.76 -5.43 -5.69
C GLN A 8 10.12 -4.03 -5.72
N GLN A 9 8.89 -3.91 -6.23
CA GLN A 9 8.16 -2.63 -6.23
C GLN A 9 7.93 -2.12 -4.82
N PHE A 10 7.46 -2.96 -3.90
CA PHE A 10 7.28 -2.57 -2.50
C PHE A 10 8.60 -2.22 -1.81
N LYS A 11 9.71 -2.90 -2.15
CA LYS A 11 11.04 -2.52 -1.63
C LYS A 11 11.44 -1.11 -2.08
N GLN A 12 11.11 -0.72 -3.31
CA GLN A 12 11.34 0.65 -3.79
C GLN A 12 10.45 1.65 -3.05
N ILE A 13 9.16 1.34 -2.87
CA ILE A 13 8.23 2.20 -2.12
C ILE A 13 8.72 2.37 -0.68
N ASN A 14 9.10 1.29 0.00
CA ASN A 14 9.61 1.34 1.38
C ASN A 14 10.86 2.21 1.50
N ARG A 15 11.77 2.17 0.52
CA ARG A 15 12.93 3.05 0.50
C ARG A 15 12.54 4.54 0.47
N VAL A 16 11.48 4.88 -0.25
CA VAL A 16 10.96 6.25 -0.29
C VAL A 16 10.25 6.59 1.03
N MET A 17 9.44 5.67 1.56
CA MET A 17 8.71 5.83 2.83
C MET A 17 9.63 5.98 4.04
N GLU A 18 10.80 5.34 4.05
CA GLU A 18 11.80 5.50 5.12
C GLU A 18 12.29 6.95 5.24
N ASN A 19 12.27 7.71 4.14
CA ASN A 19 12.63 9.14 4.16
C ASN A 19 11.42 10.05 4.47
N LEU A 20 10.21 9.47 4.59
CA LEU A 20 9.00 10.19 4.97
C LEU A 20 8.85 10.19 6.48
N GLU A 21 9.31 11.28 7.10
CA GLU A 21 9.09 11.53 8.52
C GLU A 21 7.74 12.21 8.71
N TYR A 22 6.84 11.57 9.45
CA TYR A 22 5.58 12.13 9.89
C TYR A 22 5.59 12.27 11.40
N GLY A 23 5.99 13.45 11.89
CA GLY A 23 6.15 13.69 13.32
C GLY A 23 7.17 12.72 13.93
N GLU A 24 6.73 11.91 14.88
CA GLU A 24 7.53 10.87 15.55
C GLU A 24 7.26 9.45 15.00
N GLU A 25 6.56 9.34 13.87
CA GLU A 25 6.18 8.07 13.27
C GLU A 25 6.85 7.89 11.91
N SER A 26 7.23 6.64 11.62
CA SER A 26 7.69 6.19 10.32
C SER A 26 6.80 5.06 9.83
N TYR A 27 6.63 4.95 8.51
CA TYR A 27 5.69 4.03 7.89
C TYR A 27 6.42 3.15 6.89
N ARG A 28 6.03 1.88 6.79
CA ARG A 28 6.53 0.94 5.77
C ARG A 28 5.45 -0.05 5.37
N PHE A 29 5.46 -0.52 4.13
CA PHE A 29 4.66 -1.68 3.73
C PHE A 29 5.32 -2.97 4.24
N GLY A 30 4.58 -3.73 5.03
CA GLY A 30 4.84 -5.14 5.30
C GLY A 30 4.25 -6.00 4.19
N ILE A 31 5.03 -6.96 3.71
CA ILE A 31 4.58 -7.98 2.77
C ILE A 31 4.90 -9.31 3.40
N ASP A 32 3.85 -10.07 3.68
CA ASP A 32 3.97 -11.42 4.19
C ASP A 32 3.23 -12.39 3.27
N LYS A 33 3.50 -13.69 3.43
CA LYS A 33 2.67 -14.71 2.78
C LYS A 33 1.26 -14.67 3.34
N SER A 34 0.30 -15.08 2.54
CA SER A 34 -1.10 -15.14 2.95
C SER A 34 -1.27 -15.85 4.30
N LYS A 35 -2.12 -15.29 5.17
CA LYS A 35 -2.54 -15.90 6.44
C LYS A 35 -3.37 -17.18 6.23
N ASP A 36 -3.93 -17.38 5.04
CA ASP A 36 -4.55 -18.65 4.68
C ASP A 36 -3.47 -19.74 4.63
N ARG A 37 -3.65 -20.77 5.46
CA ARG A 37 -2.67 -21.85 5.61
C ARG A 37 -2.39 -22.57 4.29
N GLU A 38 -3.39 -22.79 3.46
CA GLU A 38 -3.22 -23.46 2.16
C GLU A 38 -2.46 -22.56 1.19
N LEU A 39 -2.90 -21.31 1.02
CA LEU A 39 -2.22 -20.36 0.14
C LEU A 39 -0.79 -20.05 0.60
N GLY A 40 -0.54 -20.01 1.91
CA GLY A 40 0.78 -19.84 2.48
C GLY A 40 1.72 -21.02 2.19
N MET A 41 1.22 -22.26 2.24
CA MET A 41 2.02 -23.44 1.83
C MET A 41 2.33 -23.40 0.34
N PHE A 42 1.36 -23.06 -0.50
CA PHE A 42 1.56 -22.95 -1.94
C PHE A 42 2.54 -21.83 -2.29
N TYR A 43 2.48 -20.71 -1.58
CA TYR A 43 3.48 -19.65 -1.71
C TYR A 43 4.89 -20.16 -1.40
N ASP A 44 5.08 -20.95 -0.34
CA ASP A 44 6.39 -21.50 0.03
C ASP A 44 6.93 -22.41 -1.08
N ILE A 45 6.09 -23.28 -1.65
CA ILE A 45 6.44 -24.14 -2.81
C ILE A 45 6.81 -23.29 -4.04
N ILE A 46 6.01 -22.26 -4.34
CA ILE A 46 6.24 -21.38 -5.51
C ILE A 46 7.55 -20.60 -5.36
N MET A 47 7.87 -20.15 -4.14
CA MET A 47 9.06 -19.34 -3.83
C MET A 47 10.32 -20.16 -3.53
N ASP A 48 10.22 -21.49 -3.48
CA ASP A 48 11.36 -22.37 -3.22
C ASP A 48 12.44 -22.18 -4.29
N LYS A 49 13.71 -22.25 -3.87
CA LYS A 49 14.87 -22.13 -4.77
C LYS A 49 14.98 -23.35 -5.70
N ASP A 50 14.46 -24.49 -5.26
CA ASP A 50 14.42 -25.71 -6.05
C ASP A 50 13.27 -25.70 -7.08
N ASN A 51 12.35 -24.72 -6.97
CA ASN A 51 11.31 -24.45 -7.96
C ASN A 51 11.84 -23.62 -9.14
N MET A 52 12.92 -24.08 -9.77
CA MET A 52 13.47 -23.45 -10.97
C MET A 52 12.49 -23.66 -12.14
N GLN A 53 12.19 -22.58 -12.88
CA GLN A 53 11.59 -22.73 -14.20
C GLN A 53 12.55 -23.54 -15.06
N ILE A 54 12.18 -24.79 -15.34
CA ILE A 54 12.90 -25.62 -16.30
C ILE A 54 12.67 -24.99 -17.66
N ASP A 55 13.70 -24.29 -18.15
CA ASP A 55 13.77 -23.91 -19.55
C ASP A 55 13.90 -25.20 -20.38
N ARG A 56 12.81 -25.62 -21.04
CA ARG A 56 12.76 -26.89 -21.78
C ARG A 56 13.78 -26.93 -22.92
N ASP A 57 14.29 -25.78 -23.34
CA ASP A 57 15.28 -25.67 -24.42
C ASP A 57 16.73 -25.88 -23.93
N ASN A 58 16.95 -25.98 -22.60
CA ASN A 58 18.29 -26.11 -22.02
C ASN A 58 18.44 -27.40 -21.21
N GLU A 59 18.64 -28.51 -21.92
CA GLU A 59 18.74 -29.88 -21.37
C GLU A 59 19.75 -30.02 -20.22
N MET A 60 20.85 -29.26 -20.25
CA MET A 60 21.88 -29.30 -19.21
C MET A 60 21.40 -28.67 -17.89
N LEU A 61 20.58 -27.61 -17.98
CA LEU A 61 19.96 -26.98 -16.82
C LEU A 61 18.84 -27.86 -16.26
N MET A 62 18.11 -28.58 -17.12
CA MET A 62 17.09 -29.56 -16.71
C MET A 62 17.72 -30.69 -15.89
N LEU A 63 18.83 -31.27 -16.35
CA LEU A 63 19.49 -32.39 -15.65
C LEU A 63 20.03 -31.98 -14.27
N ILE A 64 20.55 -30.76 -14.13
CA ILE A 64 21.03 -30.21 -12.85
C ILE A 64 19.86 -29.87 -11.92
N ALA A 65 18.75 -29.35 -12.45
CA ALA A 65 17.56 -29.09 -11.66
C ALA A 65 16.98 -30.41 -11.12
N GLU A 66 16.79 -31.42 -11.96
CA GLU A 66 16.27 -32.74 -11.55
C GLU A 66 17.16 -33.45 -10.53
N SER A 67 18.48 -33.29 -10.61
CA SER A 67 19.40 -33.92 -9.66
C SER A 67 19.56 -33.17 -8.33
N ASN A 68 19.15 -31.90 -8.26
CA ASN A 68 19.17 -31.11 -7.02
C ASN A 68 17.81 -31.03 -6.30
N LYS A 69 16.72 -31.48 -6.91
CA LYS A 69 15.41 -31.49 -6.26
C LYS A 69 15.34 -32.53 -5.14
N SER A 70 14.94 -32.09 -3.95
CA SER A 70 14.66 -32.98 -2.82
C SER A 70 13.40 -33.82 -3.06
N GLU A 71 13.41 -35.10 -2.65
CA GLU A 71 12.21 -35.96 -2.67
C GLU A 71 11.04 -35.35 -1.88
N VAL A 72 11.34 -34.59 -0.82
CA VAL A 72 10.33 -33.88 -0.03
C VAL A 72 9.64 -32.78 -0.84
N PHE A 73 10.38 -32.12 -1.74
CA PHE A 73 9.86 -31.05 -2.56
C PHE A 73 8.95 -31.57 -3.68
N GLU A 74 9.33 -32.68 -4.33
CA GLU A 74 8.47 -33.36 -5.31
C GLU A 74 7.15 -33.84 -4.69
N SER A 75 7.20 -34.44 -3.49
CA SER A 75 5.98 -34.83 -2.76
C SER A 75 5.08 -33.64 -2.44
N GLN A 76 5.64 -32.46 -2.12
CA GLN A 76 4.86 -31.26 -1.84
C GLN A 76 4.18 -30.69 -3.10
N ILE A 77 4.85 -30.77 -4.26
CA ILE A 77 4.26 -30.37 -5.54
C ILE A 77 3.11 -31.31 -5.92
N ASP A 78 3.30 -32.62 -5.74
CA ASP A 78 2.25 -33.60 -6.06
C ASP A 78 1.00 -33.40 -5.18
N ASP A 79 1.19 -33.20 -3.88
CA ASP A 79 0.10 -32.89 -2.94
C ASP A 79 -0.62 -31.58 -3.34
N PHE A 80 0.13 -30.57 -3.77
CA PHE A 80 -0.42 -29.31 -4.27
C PHE A 80 -1.27 -29.51 -5.53
N MET A 81 -0.76 -30.24 -6.52
CA MET A 81 -1.46 -30.48 -7.77
C MET A 81 -2.72 -31.31 -7.56
N GLN A 82 -2.68 -32.32 -6.68
CA GLN A 82 -3.87 -33.08 -6.29
C GLN A 82 -4.92 -32.18 -5.65
N ARG A 83 -4.52 -31.25 -4.77
CA ARG A 83 -5.44 -30.34 -4.10
C ARG A 83 -6.15 -29.39 -5.10
N ILE A 84 -5.41 -28.84 -6.06
CA ILE A 84 -6.01 -28.02 -7.13
C ILE A 84 -6.99 -28.85 -7.95
N MET A 85 -6.64 -30.08 -8.33
CA MET A 85 -7.53 -30.93 -9.14
C MET A 85 -8.85 -31.23 -8.42
N ILE A 86 -8.82 -31.47 -7.10
CA ILE A 86 -10.03 -31.65 -6.29
C ILE A 86 -10.93 -30.41 -6.37
N ASP A 87 -10.36 -29.21 -6.18
CA ASP A 87 -11.13 -27.96 -6.24
C ASP A 87 -11.69 -27.68 -7.65
N VAL A 88 -10.93 -28.01 -8.70
CA VAL A 88 -11.38 -27.91 -10.10
C VAL A 88 -12.54 -28.86 -10.38
N GLU A 89 -12.44 -30.11 -9.93
CA GLU A 89 -13.50 -31.11 -10.07
C GLU A 89 -14.76 -30.70 -9.30
N GLU A 90 -14.61 -30.19 -8.07
CA GLU A 90 -15.73 -29.68 -7.30
C GLU A 90 -16.40 -28.49 -8.01
N HIS A 91 -15.63 -27.52 -8.49
CA HIS A 91 -16.15 -26.36 -9.20
C HIS A 91 -16.84 -26.75 -10.53
N ALA A 92 -16.32 -27.76 -11.24
CA ALA A 92 -16.98 -28.32 -12.42
C ALA A 92 -18.33 -28.97 -12.05
N ARG A 93 -18.40 -29.72 -10.94
CA ARG A 93 -19.65 -30.31 -10.43
C ARG A 93 -20.65 -29.26 -9.95
N GLN A 94 -20.21 -28.15 -9.36
CA GLN A 94 -21.09 -27.03 -9.00
C GLN A 94 -21.78 -26.45 -10.25
N ASN A 95 -21.02 -26.19 -11.31
CA ASN A 95 -21.56 -25.64 -12.57
C ASN A 95 -22.60 -26.57 -13.23
N LEU A 96 -22.45 -27.88 -13.04
CA LEU A 96 -23.37 -28.89 -13.57
C LEU A 96 -24.59 -29.16 -12.66
N SER A 97 -24.45 -29.06 -11.33
CA SER A 97 -25.50 -29.44 -10.37
C SER A 97 -26.22 -28.27 -9.69
N GLY A 98 -25.69 -27.05 -9.79
CA GLY A 98 -26.25 -25.85 -9.15
C GLY A 98 -26.14 -25.82 -7.62
N GLN A 99 -25.48 -26.81 -7.00
CA GLN A 99 -25.22 -26.83 -5.56
C GLN A 99 -23.95 -26.05 -5.25
N LYS A 100 -24.02 -25.10 -4.29
CA LYS A 100 -22.84 -24.40 -3.78
C LYS A 100 -22.01 -25.38 -2.96
N SER A 101 -20.78 -25.68 -3.36
CA SER A 101 -19.77 -26.31 -2.49
C SER A 101 -18.80 -25.24 -1.98
N GLY A 102 -17.99 -25.58 -0.97
CA GLY A 102 -16.98 -24.69 -0.40
C GLY A 102 -15.71 -24.54 -1.25
N ALA A 103 -15.70 -25.05 -2.48
CA ALA A 103 -14.55 -25.04 -3.38
C ALA A 103 -14.06 -23.61 -3.64
N LYS A 104 -12.74 -23.41 -3.51
CA LYS A 104 -12.10 -22.13 -3.84
C LYS A 104 -12.19 -21.91 -5.36
N SER A 105 -12.42 -20.66 -5.75
CA SER A 105 -12.49 -20.31 -7.18
C SER A 105 -11.11 -20.51 -7.82
N MET A 106 -11.07 -21.07 -9.04
CA MET A 106 -9.85 -21.27 -9.82
C MET A 106 -9.03 -19.96 -9.97
N GLY A 107 -9.70 -18.81 -9.97
CA GLY A 107 -9.03 -17.50 -10.01
C GLY A 107 -8.10 -17.24 -8.82
N MET A 108 -8.33 -17.89 -7.67
CA MET A 108 -7.49 -17.72 -6.49
C MET A 108 -6.09 -18.33 -6.65
N TYR A 109 -5.95 -19.37 -7.46
CA TYR A 109 -4.66 -20.05 -7.67
C TYR A 109 -3.81 -19.42 -8.79
N VAL A 110 -4.47 -18.75 -9.74
CA VAL A 110 -3.78 -18.11 -10.87
C VAL A 110 -3.34 -16.69 -10.52
N ASP A 111 -4.10 -16.01 -9.65
CA ASP A 111 -3.81 -14.64 -9.26
C ASP A 111 -2.75 -14.60 -8.15
N TYR A 112 -1.54 -14.17 -8.49
CA TYR A 112 -0.43 -14.08 -7.53
C TYR A 112 -0.75 -13.22 -6.30
N ARG A 113 -1.71 -12.29 -6.41
CA ARG A 113 -2.08 -11.36 -5.33
C ARG A 113 -2.72 -12.06 -4.14
N THR A 114 -3.31 -13.25 -4.33
CA THR A 114 -3.94 -14.03 -3.25
C THR A 114 -2.92 -14.68 -2.32
N TYR A 115 -1.69 -14.85 -2.80
CA TYR A 115 -0.59 -15.47 -2.05
C TYR A 115 0.13 -14.50 -1.12
N LEU A 116 -0.18 -13.20 -1.21
CA LEU A 116 0.48 -12.13 -0.48
C LEU A 116 -0.53 -11.38 0.38
N ASP A 117 -0.19 -11.19 1.65
CA ASP A 117 -0.88 -10.27 2.54
C ASP A 117 -0.03 -9.01 2.70
N TYR A 118 -0.70 -7.86 2.61
CA TYR A 118 -0.08 -6.55 2.74
C TYR A 118 -0.65 -5.82 3.95
N ASP A 119 0.22 -5.16 4.71
CA ASP A 119 -0.17 -4.26 5.79
C ASP A 119 0.75 -3.05 5.82
N ILE A 120 0.29 -1.93 6.38
CA ILE A 120 1.17 -0.78 6.65
C ILE A 120 1.64 -0.92 8.09
N ILE A 121 2.95 -1.06 8.28
CA ILE A 121 3.56 -1.07 9.61
C ILE A 121 3.90 0.35 10.00
N VAL A 122 3.35 0.78 11.12
CA VAL A 122 3.63 2.06 11.76
C VAL A 122 4.67 1.81 12.85
N LYS A 123 5.76 2.56 12.81
CA LYS A 123 6.82 2.52 13.80
C LYS A 123 6.90 3.87 14.51
N ASN A 124 6.74 3.85 15.82
CA ASN A 124 7.01 5.02 16.64
C ASN A 124 8.52 5.14 16.88
N CYS A 125 9.13 6.24 16.43
CA CYS A 125 10.57 6.47 16.48
C CYS A 125 11.10 6.73 17.90
N VAL A 126 10.24 7.17 18.84
CA VAL A 126 10.62 7.44 20.23
C VAL A 126 10.62 6.16 21.07
N THR A 127 9.58 5.36 20.97
CA THR A 127 9.41 4.11 21.76
C THR A 127 9.99 2.89 21.06
N GLY A 128 10.18 2.95 19.74
CA GLY A 128 10.60 1.81 18.91
C GLY A 128 9.51 0.78 18.64
N ASN A 129 8.29 0.98 19.17
CA ASN A 129 7.19 0.05 18.97
C ASN A 129 6.70 0.05 17.52
N GLU A 130 6.45 -1.16 17.00
CA GLU A 130 5.92 -1.37 15.65
C GLU A 130 4.55 -2.06 15.72
N VAL A 131 3.58 -1.51 15.00
CA VAL A 131 2.21 -2.04 14.94
C VAL A 131 1.70 -2.00 13.50
N GLY A 132 0.97 -3.04 13.10
CA GLY A 132 0.29 -3.07 11.81
C GLY A 132 -0.96 -2.21 11.82
N LEU A 133 -1.19 -1.44 10.76
CA LEU A 133 -2.36 -0.59 10.60
C LEU A 133 -3.65 -1.41 10.67
N SER A 134 -3.65 -2.66 10.19
CA SER A 134 -4.78 -3.57 10.35
C SER A 134 -5.20 -3.79 11.81
N LYS A 135 -4.26 -3.76 12.75
CA LYS A 135 -4.54 -3.86 14.20
C LYS A 135 -4.97 -2.53 14.78
N VAL A 136 -4.30 -1.44 14.40
CA VAL A 136 -4.67 -0.08 14.86
C VAL A 136 -6.07 0.30 14.38
N ASN A 137 -6.45 -0.03 13.15
CA ASN A 137 -7.79 0.20 12.60
C ASN A 137 -8.89 -0.53 13.39
N ALA A 138 -8.58 -1.67 14.01
CA ALA A 138 -9.55 -2.43 14.79
C ALA A 138 -9.80 -1.80 16.17
N GLU A 139 -8.85 -1.01 16.70
CA GLU A 139 -8.87 -0.48 18.07
C GLU A 139 -8.99 1.06 18.14
N GLY A 140 -8.56 1.78 17.11
CA GLY A 140 -8.46 3.24 17.09
C GLY A 140 -9.67 3.97 16.51
N SER A 141 -9.80 5.26 16.82
CA SER A 141 -10.83 6.12 16.21
C SER A 141 -10.49 6.36 14.74
N GLY A 142 -11.49 6.40 13.85
CA GLY A 142 -11.29 6.53 12.40
C GLY A 142 -10.48 7.75 11.92
N GLY A 143 -10.19 8.70 12.81
CA GLY A 143 -9.36 9.87 12.53
C GLY A 143 -7.84 9.66 12.60
N GLU A 144 -7.36 8.79 13.48
CA GLU A 144 -5.91 8.48 13.58
C GLU A 144 -5.42 7.70 12.37
N ASN A 145 -6.34 6.99 11.72
CA ASN A 145 -6.04 6.06 10.65
C ASN A 145 -5.89 6.71 9.27
N GLN A 146 -6.09 8.04 9.14
CA GLN A 146 -5.95 8.73 7.86
C GLN A 146 -4.50 9.04 7.47
N ALA A 147 -3.62 9.30 8.44
CA ALA A 147 -2.22 9.65 8.19
C ALA A 147 -1.47 8.61 7.33
N PRO A 148 -1.57 7.28 7.58
CA PRO A 148 -0.91 6.28 6.75
C PRO A 148 -1.29 6.37 5.25
N PHE A 149 -2.53 6.74 4.93
CA PHE A 149 -2.97 6.86 3.55
C PHE A 149 -2.33 8.06 2.84
N TYR A 150 -2.25 9.21 3.51
CA TYR A 150 -1.54 10.38 2.96
C TYR A 150 -0.06 10.08 2.76
N VAL A 151 0.58 9.39 3.71
CA VAL A 151 1.99 8.96 3.58
C VAL A 151 2.16 8.00 2.39
N ALA A 152 1.26 7.05 2.20
CA ALA A 152 1.28 6.13 1.07
C ALA A 152 1.09 6.84 -0.29
N ILE A 153 0.18 7.83 -0.36
CA ILE A 153 -0.01 8.66 -1.56
C ILE A 153 1.28 9.43 -1.86
N CYS A 154 1.90 10.05 -0.86
CA CYS A 154 3.17 10.76 -1.03
C CYS A 154 4.28 9.85 -1.52
N ALA A 155 4.44 8.67 -0.91
CA ALA A 155 5.44 7.70 -1.30
C ALA A 155 5.26 7.26 -2.75
N SER A 156 4.02 7.01 -3.17
CA SER A 156 3.70 6.61 -4.54
C SER A 156 4.04 7.71 -5.55
N LEU A 157 3.70 8.96 -5.23
CA LEU A 157 4.00 10.11 -6.08
C LEU A 157 5.51 10.38 -6.16
N LEU A 158 6.21 10.32 -5.02
CA LEU A 158 7.66 10.49 -4.97
C LEU A 158 8.38 9.41 -5.78
N GLN A 159 7.91 8.16 -5.74
CA GLN A 159 8.48 7.09 -6.57
C GLN A 159 8.41 7.45 -8.06
N ILE A 160 7.30 8.04 -8.52
CA ILE A 160 7.15 8.51 -9.91
C ILE A 160 8.08 9.70 -10.18
N TYR A 161 8.18 10.65 -9.25
CA TYR A 161 9.02 11.83 -9.41
C TYR A 161 10.53 11.53 -9.36
N GLU A 162 10.96 10.50 -8.61
CA GLU A 162 12.35 10.05 -8.61
C GLU A 162 12.78 9.46 -9.96
N GLN A 163 11.85 8.80 -10.66
CA GLN A 163 12.09 8.26 -12.00
C GLN A 163 12.12 9.37 -13.07
N SER A 164 11.37 10.46 -12.87
CA SER A 164 11.25 11.59 -13.81
C SER A 164 11.68 12.91 -13.16
N LYS A 165 13.00 13.07 -12.96
CA LYS A 165 13.59 14.20 -12.23
C LYS A 165 13.44 15.56 -12.91
N GLU A 166 13.37 15.61 -14.24
CA GLU A 166 13.26 16.87 -15.00
C GLU A 166 11.85 17.02 -15.59
N GLY A 167 11.19 18.15 -15.33
CA GLY A 167 9.92 18.53 -15.97
C GLY A 167 8.64 17.94 -15.37
N SER A 168 8.69 17.30 -14.20
CA SER A 168 7.49 16.78 -13.52
C SER A 168 6.78 17.85 -12.68
N ILE A 169 5.48 18.04 -12.94
CA ILE A 169 4.59 18.87 -12.11
C ILE A 169 4.25 18.08 -10.85
N ARG A 170 4.70 18.55 -9.69
CA ARG A 170 4.52 17.87 -8.40
C ARG A 170 3.25 18.32 -7.69
N LEU A 171 2.10 18.18 -8.34
CA LEU A 171 0.81 18.67 -7.83
C LEU A 171 0.03 17.59 -7.09
N ILE A 172 -0.54 17.95 -5.94
CA ILE A 172 -1.48 17.14 -5.18
C ILE A 172 -2.76 17.94 -4.98
N LEU A 173 -3.90 17.34 -5.34
CA LEU A 173 -5.24 17.87 -5.12
C LEU A 173 -5.93 16.99 -4.07
N LEU A 174 -6.35 17.57 -2.95
CA LEU A 174 -7.07 16.85 -1.90
C LEU A 174 -8.42 17.54 -1.65
N ASP A 175 -9.50 16.83 -1.98
CA ASP A 175 -10.84 17.23 -1.57
C ASP A 175 -11.14 16.68 -0.17
N GLU A 176 -11.91 17.43 0.61
CA GLU A 176 -12.18 17.16 2.02
C GLU A 176 -10.90 16.82 2.83
N ALA A 177 -9.84 17.57 2.59
CA ALA A 177 -8.55 17.38 3.24
C ALA A 177 -8.71 17.41 4.76
N PHE A 178 -8.16 16.39 5.42
CA PHE A 178 -8.09 16.27 6.88
C PHE A 178 -9.43 16.23 7.63
N ASN A 179 -10.55 15.91 6.97
CA ASN A 179 -11.89 15.96 7.58
C ASN A 179 -11.98 15.17 8.90
N ASN A 180 -11.27 14.03 9.02
CA ASN A 180 -11.22 13.23 10.25
C ASN A 180 -9.90 13.33 11.03
N MET A 181 -8.94 14.16 10.63
CA MET A 181 -7.68 14.32 11.36
C MET A 181 -7.77 15.44 12.41
N THR A 182 -7.10 15.25 13.55
CA THR A 182 -6.91 16.27 14.58
C THR A 182 -5.80 17.25 14.20
N SER A 183 -5.81 18.47 14.74
CA SER A 183 -4.86 19.53 14.35
C SER A 183 -3.38 19.15 14.56
N ASP A 184 -3.08 18.43 15.66
CA ASP A 184 -1.76 17.88 15.99
C ASP A 184 -1.25 16.84 14.98
N ARG A 185 -2.16 16.22 14.22
CA ARG A 185 -1.85 15.28 13.13
C ARG A 185 -1.75 15.98 11.78
N ILE A 186 -2.46 17.10 11.59
CA ILE A 186 -2.40 17.89 10.35
C ILE A 186 -1.05 18.60 10.22
N GLU A 187 -0.53 19.19 11.30
CA GLU A 187 0.72 19.94 11.26
C GLU A 187 1.93 19.13 10.76
N PRO A 188 2.19 17.90 11.26
CA PRO A 188 3.26 17.06 10.72
C PRO A 188 3.05 16.70 9.24
N MET A 189 1.80 16.51 8.81
CA MET A 189 1.49 16.21 7.40
C MET A 189 1.81 17.40 6.49
N MET A 190 1.43 18.61 6.90
CA MET A 190 1.75 19.83 6.15
C MET A 190 3.26 20.07 6.07
N ASN A 191 3.99 19.84 7.16
CA ASN A 191 5.46 19.89 7.17
C ASN A 191 6.08 18.87 6.23
N MET A 192 5.55 17.64 6.20
CA MET A 192 6.01 16.61 5.27
C MET A 192 5.80 17.05 3.81
N PHE A 193 4.61 17.51 3.43
CA PHE A 193 4.37 18.00 2.07
C PHE A 193 5.31 19.13 1.65
N LYS A 194 5.60 20.07 2.57
CA LYS A 194 6.54 21.16 2.34
C LYS A 194 7.96 20.66 2.12
N LYS A 195 8.46 19.71 2.95
CA LYS A 195 9.78 19.09 2.78
C LYS A 195 9.94 18.40 1.43
N LEU A 196 8.86 17.82 0.92
CA LEU A 196 8.84 17.09 -0.37
C LEU A 196 8.74 18.01 -1.60
N ASN A 197 8.58 19.32 -1.39
CA ASN A 197 8.40 20.32 -2.44
C ASN A 197 7.23 19.98 -3.38
N LEU A 198 6.10 19.61 -2.76
CA LEU A 198 4.85 19.29 -3.46
C LEU A 198 3.97 20.56 -3.50
N GLN A 199 3.38 20.84 -4.67
CA GLN A 199 2.36 21.87 -4.83
C GLN A 199 1.03 21.30 -4.37
N LEU A 200 0.40 21.95 -3.39
CA LEU A 200 -0.85 21.48 -2.80
C LEU A 200 -2.02 22.37 -3.19
N VAL A 201 -3.13 21.74 -3.54
CA VAL A 201 -4.45 22.38 -3.51
C VAL A 201 -5.33 21.59 -2.56
N LEU A 202 -5.70 22.23 -1.46
CA LEU A 202 -6.46 21.60 -0.39
C LEU A 202 -7.83 22.24 -0.32
N ILE A 203 -8.86 21.41 -0.30
CA ILE A 203 -10.24 21.83 0.00
C ILE A 203 -10.55 21.26 1.37
N ALA A 204 -10.73 22.12 2.36
CA ALA A 204 -11.00 21.73 3.74
C ALA A 204 -12.12 22.59 4.33
N THR A 205 -12.78 22.07 5.37
CA THR A 205 -13.76 22.83 6.13
C THR A 205 -13.07 23.92 6.95
N ALA A 206 -13.80 24.99 7.27
CA ALA A 206 -13.27 26.12 8.04
C ALA A 206 -12.76 25.71 9.43
N GLU A 207 -13.27 24.60 9.98
CA GLU A 207 -12.85 24.04 11.28
C GLU A 207 -11.37 23.62 11.30
N LYS A 208 -10.82 23.21 10.14
CA LYS A 208 -9.42 22.79 10.02
C LYS A 208 -8.49 23.95 9.62
N ALA A 209 -9.05 25.12 9.34
CA ALA A 209 -8.30 26.25 8.79
C ALA A 209 -7.14 26.66 9.69
N THR A 210 -7.30 26.67 11.02
CA THR A 210 -6.24 27.08 11.95
C THR A 210 -4.98 26.21 11.86
N ALA A 211 -5.13 24.90 11.56
CA ALA A 211 -4.01 23.97 11.42
C ALA A 211 -3.36 24.02 10.02
N ILE A 212 -4.13 24.41 8.99
CA ILE A 212 -3.68 24.38 7.58
C ILE A 212 -3.13 25.74 7.13
N LEU A 213 -3.81 26.83 7.49
CA LEU A 213 -3.51 28.21 7.10
C LEU A 213 -2.03 28.60 7.26
N PRO A 214 -1.32 28.25 8.36
CA PRO A 214 0.08 28.64 8.53
C PRO A 214 1.03 28.10 7.45
N TYR A 215 0.60 27.07 6.73
CA TYR A 215 1.39 26.37 5.71
C TYR A 215 0.99 26.70 4.27
N CYS A 216 -0.07 27.49 4.07
CA CYS A 216 -0.56 27.86 2.74
C CYS A 216 -0.06 29.24 2.32
N ASP A 217 0.38 29.36 1.07
CA ASP A 217 0.77 30.65 0.48
C ASP A 217 -0.47 31.51 0.13
N ILE A 218 -1.52 30.86 -0.39
CA ILE A 218 -2.76 31.50 -0.81
C ILE A 218 -3.92 30.72 -0.21
N THR A 219 -4.87 31.43 0.41
CA THR A 219 -6.11 30.81 0.88
C THR A 219 -7.32 31.49 0.26
N TYR A 220 -8.27 30.68 -0.21
CA TYR A 220 -9.58 31.14 -0.65
C TYR A 220 -10.64 30.68 0.35
N SER A 221 -11.46 31.61 0.83
CA SER A 221 -12.64 31.30 1.64
C SER A 221 -13.88 31.37 0.76
N ILE A 222 -14.69 30.31 0.81
CA ILE A 222 -15.96 30.24 0.09
C ILE A 222 -17.09 30.40 1.11
N VAL A 223 -17.87 31.48 0.96
CA VAL A 223 -19.01 31.78 1.83
C VAL A 223 -20.30 31.62 1.04
N LYS A 224 -21.20 30.80 1.56
CA LYS A 224 -22.55 30.63 0.99
C LYS A 224 -23.53 31.56 1.70
N SER A 225 -24.22 32.39 0.92
CA SER A 225 -25.29 33.28 1.39
C SER A 225 -26.55 33.03 0.56
N GLY A 226 -27.49 32.24 1.10
CA GLY A 226 -28.67 31.78 0.36
C GLY A 226 -28.29 30.88 -0.82
N ASN A 227 -28.72 31.28 -2.03
CA ASN A 227 -28.39 30.59 -3.28
C ASN A 227 -27.15 31.16 -4.01
N ARG A 228 -26.38 32.04 -3.37
CA ARG A 228 -25.16 32.62 -3.95
C ARG A 228 -23.92 32.17 -3.17
N ASN A 229 -22.85 31.90 -3.90
CA ASN A 229 -21.53 31.64 -3.36
C ASN A 229 -20.65 32.86 -3.62
N ALA A 230 -19.94 33.33 -2.61
CA ALA A 230 -18.91 34.36 -2.72
C ALA A 230 -17.55 33.74 -2.41
N ILE A 231 -16.51 34.15 -3.13
CA ILE A 231 -15.14 33.71 -2.90
C ILE A 231 -14.33 34.94 -2.49
N GLY A 232 -13.68 34.87 -1.33
CA GLY A 232 -12.75 35.88 -0.85
C GLY A 232 -11.33 35.32 -0.78
N VAL A 233 -10.34 36.12 -1.18
CA VAL A 233 -8.92 35.78 -1.00
C VAL A 233 -8.49 36.23 0.38
N PHE A 234 -7.83 35.34 1.11
CA PHE A 234 -7.17 35.63 2.38
C PHE A 234 -5.67 35.45 2.15
N GLU A 235 -4.97 36.58 2.06
CA GLU A 235 -3.51 36.61 2.02
C GLU A 235 -2.99 36.67 3.46
N ARG A 236 -1.97 35.86 3.75
CA ARG A 236 -1.26 35.95 5.02
C ARG A 236 -0.52 37.29 5.04
N ILE A 237 -0.85 38.15 5.98
CA ILE A 237 -0.01 39.31 6.30
C ILE A 237 1.24 38.73 6.97
N GLU A 238 2.36 38.68 6.27
CA GLU A 238 3.64 38.43 6.93
C GLU A 238 3.89 39.62 7.87
N ASP A 239 3.85 39.36 9.18
CA ASP A 239 4.36 40.33 10.15
C ASP A 239 5.83 40.56 9.80
N GLY A 240 6.10 41.70 9.17
CA GLY A 240 7.43 42.11 8.77
C GLY A 240 8.36 42.15 9.97
N LEU A 241 9.34 41.25 9.98
CA LEU A 241 10.58 41.43 10.74
C LEU A 241 11.40 42.50 10.02
N HIS A 242 11.28 43.74 10.50
CA HIS A 242 12.32 44.75 10.44
C HIS A 242 12.93 44.93 11.83
#